data_AF-A0A0E3ZH27-F1
#
_entry.id   AF-A0A0E3ZH27-F1
#
_cell.length_a   1.000
_cell.length_b   1.000
_cell.length_c   1.000
_cell.angle_alpha   90.00
_cell.angle_beta   90.00
_cell.angle_gamma   90.00
#
_symmetry.space_group_name_H-M   'P 1'
#
loop_
_entity.id
_entity.type
_entity.pdbx_description
1 polymer ?
#
loop_
_entity_poly.entity_id
_entity_poly.type
_entity_poly.pdbx_seq_one_letter_code
_entity_poly.pdbx_strand_id
1 'polypeptide(L)'
;MKQKLHPIYLLLLSLLILQNNQAEAQINRTPYTGSNRVLVALEGTESRYEFMSDQMLVRYNRENQQLECILPVSTLVPLHDTIPANMANEVLFEAKYPQLFISMAAPVQEINAGNLSPETMRRTTSIRLQGITNQAVLPVSFITESRSLYFSTSFDLMLDNFQASLPVAYLPLLTGRIFITIDRARLVDLEPR
;
A
#
# COMPACT_ATOMS: atom_id res chain seq x y z
N MET A 1 -48.39 -45.15 -10.73
CA MET A 1 -46.93 -45.31 -10.52
C MET A 1 -46.42 -44.08 -9.77
N LYS A 2 -46.00 -44.22 -8.51
CA LYS A 2 -45.51 -43.09 -7.68
C LYS A 2 -44.05 -42.78 -8.05
N GLN A 3 -43.81 -41.67 -8.74
CA GLN A 3 -42.46 -41.21 -9.05
C GLN A 3 -41.77 -40.74 -7.75
N LYS A 4 -40.74 -41.49 -7.33
CA LYS A 4 -39.86 -41.11 -6.23
C LYS A 4 -38.89 -40.04 -6.73
N LEU A 5 -39.26 -38.76 -6.56
CA LEU A 5 -38.35 -37.63 -6.76
C LEU A 5 -37.11 -37.84 -5.87
N HIS A 6 -35.97 -38.02 -6.53
CA HIS A 6 -34.73 -38.44 -5.91
C HIS A 6 -34.17 -37.37 -4.97
N PRO A 7 -33.63 -37.75 -3.80
CA PRO A 7 -32.97 -36.83 -2.84
C PRO A 7 -31.79 -36.05 -3.44
N ILE A 8 -31.31 -36.47 -4.61
CA ILE A 8 -30.29 -35.81 -5.43
C ILE A 8 -30.73 -34.41 -5.88
N TYR A 9 -32.02 -34.19 -6.19
CA TYR A 9 -32.51 -32.87 -6.59
C TYR A 9 -32.48 -31.86 -5.44
N LEU A 10 -32.71 -32.33 -4.21
CA LEU A 10 -32.65 -31.49 -3.00
C LEU A 10 -31.22 -31.08 -2.65
N LEU A 11 -30.24 -31.96 -2.94
CA LEU A 11 -28.82 -31.70 -2.74
C LEU A 11 -28.23 -30.76 -3.80
N LEU A 12 -28.73 -30.83 -5.04
CA LEU A 12 -28.37 -29.87 -6.10
C LEU A 12 -28.93 -28.47 -5.82
N LEU A 13 -30.13 -28.37 -5.23
CA LEU A 13 -30.73 -27.09 -4.89
C LEU A 13 -29.98 -26.38 -3.75
N SER A 14 -29.49 -27.11 -2.75
CA SER A 14 -28.71 -26.52 -1.65
C SER A 14 -27.32 -26.03 -2.09
N LEU A 15 -26.69 -26.71 -3.05
CA LEU A 15 -25.43 -26.27 -3.67
C LEU A 15 -25.59 -24.96 -4.47
N LEU A 16 -26.73 -24.75 -5.14
CA LEU A 16 -27.03 -23.51 -5.86
C LEU A 16 -27.27 -22.32 -4.92
N ILE A 17 -27.84 -22.55 -3.73
CA ILE A 17 -28.11 -21.47 -2.76
C ILE A 17 -26.81 -21.02 -2.05
N LEU A 18 -25.86 -21.94 -1.84
CA LEU A 18 -24.57 -21.62 -1.19
C LEU A 18 -23.61 -20.82 -2.07
N GLN A 19 -23.76 -20.83 -3.40
CA GLN A 19 -22.88 -20.07 -4.30
C GLN A 19 -23.15 -18.56 -4.32
N ASN A 20 -24.32 -18.10 -3.89
CA ASN A 20 -24.67 -16.67 -3.95
C ASN A 20 -24.13 -15.81 -2.79
N ASN A 21 -23.61 -16.41 -1.72
CA ASN A 21 -23.14 -15.66 -0.55
C ASN A 21 -21.68 -15.19 -0.62
N GLN A 22 -20.95 -15.42 -1.72
CA GLN A 22 -19.54 -15.01 -1.83
C GLN A 22 -19.33 -13.65 -2.50
N ALA A 23 -20.38 -13.00 -3.01
CA ALA A 23 -20.26 -11.73 -3.76
C ALA A 23 -20.22 -10.47 -2.88
N GLU A 24 -20.58 -10.54 -1.60
CA GLU A 24 -20.76 -9.33 -0.77
C GLU A 24 -19.45 -8.77 -0.18
N ALA A 25 -18.36 -9.52 -0.17
CA ALA A 25 -17.07 -9.06 0.39
C ALA A 25 -16.33 -8.03 -0.49
N GLN A 26 -16.79 -7.81 -1.73
CA GLN A 26 -16.19 -6.86 -2.67
C GLN A 26 -16.91 -5.51 -2.75
N ILE A 27 -18.09 -5.36 -2.15
CA ILE A 27 -18.98 -4.22 -2.38
C ILE A 27 -18.49 -2.93 -1.68
N ASN A 28 -17.67 -3.02 -0.63
CA ASN A 28 -17.26 -1.86 0.18
C ASN A 28 -15.82 -1.34 -0.07
N ARG A 29 -15.09 -1.87 -1.05
CA ARG A 29 -13.70 -1.47 -1.33
C ARG A 29 -13.61 -0.66 -2.61
N THR A 30 -13.09 0.57 -2.52
CA THR A 30 -12.79 1.36 -3.74
C THR A 30 -11.71 0.65 -4.57
N PRO A 31 -11.78 0.71 -5.91
CA PRO A 31 -10.74 0.16 -6.77
C PRO A 31 -9.42 0.89 -6.53
N TYR A 32 -8.31 0.20 -6.79
CA TYR A 32 -7.00 0.82 -6.75
C TYR A 32 -6.85 1.85 -7.87
N THR A 33 -6.30 3.01 -7.53
CA THR A 33 -5.74 3.97 -8.47
C THR A 33 -4.29 3.59 -8.76
N GLY A 34 -3.87 3.67 -10.02
CA GLY A 34 -2.48 3.52 -10.43
C GLY A 34 -1.80 4.86 -10.72
N SER A 35 -0.59 4.81 -11.27
CA SER A 35 0.19 6.00 -11.65
C SER A 35 0.54 6.91 -10.47
N ASN A 36 0.68 6.34 -9.27
CA ASN A 36 1.11 7.07 -8.08
C ASN A 36 2.62 6.96 -7.93
N ARG A 37 3.27 8.11 -7.78
CA ARG A 37 4.72 8.19 -7.66
C ARG A 37 5.17 7.94 -6.23
N VAL A 38 6.17 7.10 -6.08
CA VAL A 38 6.90 6.87 -4.83
C VAL A 38 8.39 6.88 -5.10
N LEU A 39 9.13 7.49 -4.19
CA LEU A 39 10.58 7.50 -4.13
C LEU A 39 11.00 6.69 -2.92
N VAL A 40 11.90 5.73 -3.12
CA VAL A 40 12.49 4.91 -2.07
C VAL A 40 13.98 5.15 -2.11
N ALA A 41 14.58 5.52 -0.98
CA ALA A 41 15.99 5.75 -0.91
C ALA A 41 16.63 4.92 0.21
N LEU A 42 17.65 4.14 -0.15
CA LEU A 42 18.44 3.38 0.80
C LEU A 42 19.60 4.26 1.27
N GLU A 43 19.70 4.45 2.58
CA GLU A 43 20.79 5.23 3.17
C GLU A 43 22.06 4.39 3.15
N GLY A 44 23.10 4.93 2.52
CA GLY A 44 24.44 4.39 2.55
C GLY A 44 25.34 5.11 3.54
N THR A 45 26.50 4.52 3.79
CA THR A 45 27.54 5.10 4.65
C THR A 45 28.15 6.37 4.03
N GLU A 46 28.26 6.42 2.70
CA GLU A 46 28.87 7.53 1.95
C GLU A 46 27.90 8.24 0.98
N SER A 47 26.81 7.58 0.60
CA SER A 47 25.89 8.05 -0.44
C SER A 47 24.47 7.59 -0.19
N ARG A 48 23.52 8.14 -0.97
CA ARG A 48 22.12 7.71 -0.97
C ARG A 48 21.78 7.02 -2.28
N TYR A 49 21.16 5.85 -2.19
CA TYR A 49 20.76 5.06 -3.37
C TYR A 49 19.27 5.25 -3.59
N GLU A 50 18.91 6.07 -4.58
CA GLU A 50 17.53 6.49 -4.82
C GLU A 50 16.87 5.70 -5.97
N PHE A 51 15.65 5.25 -5.71
CA PHE A 51 14.82 4.48 -6.61
C PHE A 51 13.44 5.13 -6.72
N MET A 52 12.80 5.00 -7.86
CA MET A 52 11.47 5.54 -8.11
C MET A 52 10.56 4.47 -8.71
N SER A 53 9.28 4.54 -8.36
CA SER A 53 8.21 3.82 -9.04
C SER A 53 7.02 4.76 -9.27
N ASP A 54 6.39 4.64 -10.43
CA ASP A 54 5.09 5.25 -10.75
C ASP A 54 3.95 4.24 -10.68
N GLN A 55 4.21 3.01 -10.24
CA GLN A 55 3.24 1.90 -10.23
C GLN A 55 2.70 1.61 -8.84
N MET A 56 2.81 2.56 -7.90
CA MET A 56 2.20 2.39 -6.59
C MET A 56 0.67 2.43 -6.73
N LEU A 57 0.03 1.44 -6.13
CA LEU A 57 -1.43 1.33 -6.09
C LEU A 57 -1.96 1.96 -4.81
N VAL A 58 -3.00 2.77 -4.91
CA VAL A 58 -3.66 3.40 -3.76
C VAL A 58 -5.14 3.10 -3.76
N ARG A 59 -5.72 2.75 -2.62
CA ARG A 59 -7.17 2.70 -2.45
C ARG A 59 -7.60 3.23 -1.10
N TYR A 60 -8.88 3.60 -1.02
CA TYR A 60 -9.53 3.89 0.25
C TYR A 60 -10.40 2.71 0.69
N ASN A 61 -10.08 2.16 1.86
CA ASN A 61 -10.86 1.14 2.52
C ASN A 61 -11.91 1.81 3.42
N ARG A 62 -13.19 1.75 3.00
CA ARG A 62 -14.30 2.38 3.71
C ARG A 62 -14.64 1.70 5.03
N GLU A 63 -14.41 0.38 5.15
CA GLU A 63 -14.72 -0.38 6.37
C GLU A 63 -13.83 0.06 7.54
N ASN A 64 -12.54 0.25 7.26
CA ASN A 64 -11.55 0.59 8.27
C ASN A 64 -11.18 2.08 8.30
N GLN A 65 -11.75 2.87 7.39
CA GLN A 65 -11.40 4.28 7.17
C GLN A 65 -9.90 4.50 6.98
N GLN A 66 -9.30 3.72 6.07
CA GLN A 66 -7.86 3.69 5.85
C GLN A 66 -7.49 3.92 4.39
N LEU A 67 -6.39 4.63 4.15
CA LEU A 67 -5.70 4.67 2.87
C LEU A 67 -4.70 3.54 2.81
N GLU A 68 -4.87 2.65 1.84
CA GLU A 68 -4.01 1.50 1.62
C GLU A 68 -3.16 1.74 0.37
N CYS A 69 -1.85 1.65 0.53
CA CYS A 69 -0.87 1.80 -0.53
C CYS A 69 -0.10 0.48 -0.70
N ILE A 70 0.01 0.02 -1.93
CA ILE A 70 0.81 -1.13 -2.32
C ILE A 70 1.87 -0.67 -3.30
N LEU A 71 3.14 -0.85 -2.93
CA LEU A 71 4.27 -0.67 -3.82
C LEU A 71 4.80 -2.06 -4.22
N PRO A 72 4.63 -2.49 -5.48
CA PRO A 72 5.33 -3.66 -5.99
C PRO A 72 6.83 -3.37 -6.07
N VAL A 73 7.64 -4.13 -5.34
CA VAL A 73 9.08 -3.84 -5.21
C VAL A 73 9.81 -3.90 -6.55
N SER A 74 9.41 -4.84 -7.42
CA SER A 74 9.95 -5.03 -8.77
C SER A 74 9.78 -3.82 -9.71
N THR A 75 8.96 -2.84 -9.33
CA THR A 75 8.73 -1.62 -10.13
C THR A 75 9.69 -0.49 -9.78
N LEU A 76 10.55 -0.68 -8.78
CA LEU A 76 11.56 0.30 -8.39
C LEU A 76 12.70 0.33 -9.41
N VAL A 77 12.90 1.51 -10.01
CA VAL A 77 13.96 1.78 -10.98
C VAL A 77 14.96 2.75 -10.35
N PRO A 78 16.28 2.52 -10.45
CA PRO A 78 17.29 3.44 -9.94
C PRO A 78 17.21 4.80 -10.66
N LEU A 79 17.43 5.89 -9.94
CA LEU A 79 17.48 7.24 -10.52
C LEU A 79 18.83 7.58 -11.16
N HIS A 80 19.87 6.78 -10.90
CA HIS A 80 21.21 6.97 -11.42
C HIS A 80 21.81 5.65 -11.90
N ASP A 81 22.54 5.69 -13.03
CA ASP A 81 23.16 4.51 -13.65
C ASP A 81 24.27 3.87 -12.80
N THR A 82 24.78 4.59 -11.80
CA THR A 82 25.78 4.07 -10.85
C THR A 82 25.18 3.14 -9.80
N ILE A 83 23.85 3.08 -9.68
CA ILE A 83 23.14 2.27 -8.70
C ILE A 83 22.79 0.91 -9.35
N PRO A 84 23.16 -0.24 -8.75
CA PRO A 84 22.76 -1.54 -9.27
C PRO A 84 21.23 -1.68 -9.35
N ALA A 85 20.72 -2.08 -10.52
CA ALA A 85 19.27 -2.14 -10.77
C ALA A 85 18.53 -3.13 -9.84
N ASN A 86 19.20 -4.19 -9.39
CA ASN A 86 18.68 -5.20 -8.49
C ASN A 86 18.79 -4.84 -7.00
N MET A 87 19.50 -3.76 -6.63
CA MET A 87 19.80 -3.45 -5.23
C MET A 87 18.54 -3.30 -4.38
N ALA A 88 17.54 -2.54 -4.86
CA ALA A 88 16.27 -2.40 -4.13
C ALA A 88 15.53 -3.73 -3.96
N ASN A 89 15.51 -4.56 -5.01
CA ASN A 89 14.85 -5.87 -4.98
C ASN A 89 15.50 -6.81 -3.96
N GLU A 90 16.83 -6.81 -3.91
CA GLU A 90 17.58 -7.65 -2.98
C GLU A 90 17.46 -7.16 -1.53
N VAL A 91 17.58 -5.84 -1.30
CA VAL A 91 17.49 -5.24 0.05
C VAL A 91 16.08 -5.33 0.63
N LEU A 92 15.05 -5.20 -0.20
CA LEU A 92 13.65 -5.35 0.23
C LEU A 92 13.16 -6.80 0.19
N PHE A 93 14.02 -7.76 -0.18
CA PHE A 93 13.74 -9.20 -0.25
C PHE A 93 12.54 -9.52 -1.15
N GLU A 94 12.48 -8.90 -2.33
CA GLU A 94 11.38 -8.98 -3.31
C GLU A 94 10.94 -10.42 -3.61
N ALA A 95 11.89 -11.34 -3.78
CA ALA A 95 11.62 -12.75 -4.06
C ALA A 95 10.73 -13.44 -3.01
N LYS A 96 10.76 -12.99 -1.75
CA LYS A 96 9.93 -13.50 -0.65
C LYS A 96 8.78 -12.53 -0.30
N TYR A 97 9.01 -11.24 -0.44
CA TYR A 97 8.10 -10.17 -0.08
C TYR A 97 7.97 -9.20 -1.27
N PRO A 98 7.15 -9.53 -2.28
CA PRO A 98 7.12 -8.79 -3.55
C PRO A 98 6.51 -7.39 -3.43
N GLN A 99 5.94 -7.05 -2.27
CA GLN A 99 5.16 -5.83 -2.06
C GLN A 99 5.47 -5.21 -0.70
N LEU A 100 5.69 -3.90 -0.70
CA LEU A 100 5.60 -3.06 0.48
C LEU A 100 4.15 -2.61 0.66
N PHE A 101 3.60 -2.79 1.86
CA PHE A 101 2.24 -2.37 2.19
C PHE A 101 2.27 -1.27 3.25
N ILE A 102 1.59 -0.16 2.97
CA ILE A 102 1.44 0.97 3.88
C ILE A 102 -0.05 1.26 4.05
N SER A 103 -0.54 1.31 5.28
CA SER A 103 -1.92 1.69 5.59
C SER A 103 -1.94 2.88 6.53
N MET A 104 -2.64 3.95 6.17
CA MET A 104 -2.74 5.18 6.95
C MET A 104 -4.18 5.40 7.40
N ALA A 105 -4.38 5.77 8.67
CA ALA A 105 -5.68 6.22 9.16
C ALA A 105 -6.13 7.47 8.40
N ALA A 106 -7.35 7.44 7.88
CA ALA A 106 -7.88 8.45 6.97
C ALA A 106 -9.41 8.61 7.13
N PRO A 107 -9.92 8.97 8.33
CA PRO A 107 -11.35 9.14 8.55
C PRO A 107 -11.91 10.27 7.68
N VAL A 108 -12.98 9.98 6.92
CA VAL A 108 -13.58 10.90 5.94
C VAL A 108 -13.92 12.26 6.54
N GLN A 109 -14.40 12.28 7.79
CA GLN A 109 -14.79 13.49 8.50
C GLN A 109 -13.62 14.46 8.69
N GLU A 110 -12.41 13.93 8.82
CA GLU A 110 -11.20 14.73 9.04
C GLU A 110 -10.50 15.12 7.73
N ILE A 111 -10.73 14.38 6.64
CA ILE A 111 -10.20 14.72 5.31
C ILE A 111 -11.08 15.78 4.64
N ASN A 112 -12.40 15.65 4.77
CA ASN A 112 -13.40 16.47 4.08
C ASN A 112 -13.83 17.70 4.89
N ALA A 113 -13.02 18.19 5.82
CA ALA A 113 -13.34 19.33 6.69
C ALA A 113 -13.50 20.69 5.96
N GLY A 114 -13.63 20.69 4.62
CA GLY A 114 -13.99 21.87 3.83
C GLY A 114 -12.87 22.87 3.58
N ASN A 115 -11.64 22.57 4.01
CA ASN A 115 -10.49 23.44 3.80
C ASN A 115 -9.92 23.25 2.39
N LEU A 116 -9.89 24.34 1.61
CA LEU A 116 -9.27 24.40 0.27
C LEU A 116 -7.73 24.47 0.31
N SER A 117 -7.14 24.51 1.51
CA SER A 117 -5.68 24.60 1.70
C SER A 117 -5.10 23.22 2.04
N PRO A 118 -3.88 22.90 1.57
CA PRO A 118 -3.19 21.67 1.97
C PRO A 118 -3.11 21.55 3.49
N GLU A 119 -3.65 20.47 4.04
CA GLU A 119 -3.62 20.20 5.48
C GLU A 119 -2.67 19.03 5.78
N THR A 120 -1.64 19.29 6.59
CA THR A 120 -0.73 18.23 7.05
C THR A 120 -1.17 17.73 8.42
N MET A 121 -1.60 16.47 8.47
CA MET A 121 -2.15 15.83 9.66
C MET A 121 -1.26 14.69 10.12
N ARG A 122 -1.18 14.46 11.43
CA ARG A 122 -0.48 13.30 12.00
C ARG A 122 -1.39 12.08 11.92
N ARG A 123 -0.98 11.05 11.18
CA ARG A 123 -1.75 9.83 10.94
C ARG A 123 -1.02 8.60 11.45
N THR A 124 -1.74 7.79 12.23
CA THR A 124 -1.30 6.44 12.57
C THR A 124 -1.18 5.64 11.28
N THR A 125 0.02 5.15 11.02
CA THR A 125 0.39 4.47 9.79
C THR A 125 0.97 3.11 10.14
N SER A 126 0.36 2.05 9.62
CA SER A 126 0.87 0.69 9.70
C SER A 126 1.69 0.38 8.45
N ILE A 127 2.92 -0.06 8.63
CA ILE A 127 3.87 -0.30 7.56
C ILE A 127 4.27 -1.76 7.67
N ARG A 128 4.15 -2.52 6.59
CA ARG A 128 4.55 -3.93 6.54
C ARG A 128 5.74 -4.10 5.61
N LEU A 129 6.89 -4.38 6.21
CA LEU A 129 8.17 -4.57 5.52
C LEU A 129 8.72 -5.95 5.88
N GLN A 130 9.14 -6.72 4.87
CA GLN A 130 9.63 -8.09 5.01
C GLN A 130 8.75 -9.00 5.90
N GLY A 131 7.43 -8.80 5.86
CA GLY A 131 6.46 -9.59 6.62
C GLY A 131 6.20 -9.14 8.07
N ILE A 132 6.97 -8.17 8.58
CA ILE A 132 6.74 -7.58 9.91
C ILE A 132 5.99 -6.27 9.75
N THR A 133 4.98 -6.07 10.60
CA THR A 133 4.19 -4.83 10.64
C THR A 133 4.60 -4.00 11.83
N ASN A 134 4.90 -2.72 11.60
CA ASN A 134 5.15 -1.74 12.66
C ASN A 134 4.24 -0.52 12.46
N GLN A 135 3.95 0.19 13.54
CA GLN A 135 3.09 1.37 13.54
C GLN A 135 3.89 2.62 13.88
N ALA A 136 3.66 3.69 13.14
CA ALA A 136 4.26 4.99 13.36
C ALA A 136 3.23 6.10 13.15
N VAL A 137 3.49 7.28 13.73
CA VAL A 137 2.66 8.46 13.50
C VAL A 137 3.36 9.38 12.51
N LEU A 138 2.83 9.44 11.29
CA LEU A 138 3.48 10.12 10.17
C LEU A 138 2.73 11.39 9.77
N PRO A 139 3.43 12.44 9.29
CA PRO A 139 2.76 13.57 8.68
C PRO A 139 2.24 13.18 7.29
N VAL A 140 0.95 13.41 7.04
CA VAL A 140 0.30 13.18 5.76
C VAL A 140 -0.38 14.49 5.34
N SER A 141 0.02 15.02 4.19
CA SER A 141 -0.60 16.20 3.60
C SER A 141 -1.73 15.76 2.69
N PHE A 142 -2.91 16.37 2.84
CA PHE A 142 -4.07 16.15 1.98
C PHE A 142 -4.36 17.40 1.15
N ILE A 143 -4.67 17.21 -0.13
CA ILE A 143 -5.06 18.26 -1.05
C ILE A 143 -6.29 17.80 -1.82
N THR A 144 -7.38 18.54 -1.71
CA THR A 144 -8.60 18.26 -2.44
C THR A 144 -8.64 19.11 -3.70
N GLU A 145 -8.69 18.47 -4.87
CA GLU A 145 -8.82 19.16 -6.15
C GLU A 145 -10.01 18.58 -6.94
N SER A 146 -11.01 19.43 -7.19
CA SER A 146 -12.24 19.08 -7.90
C SER A 146 -13.01 17.91 -7.25
N ARG A 147 -12.76 16.68 -7.71
CA ARG A 147 -13.40 15.42 -7.27
C ARG A 147 -12.37 14.34 -6.92
N SER A 148 -11.11 14.73 -6.71
CA SER A 148 -10.04 13.81 -6.35
C SER A 148 -9.34 14.34 -5.11
N LEU A 149 -9.02 13.41 -4.22
CA LEU A 149 -8.17 13.68 -3.07
C LEU A 149 -6.75 13.26 -3.45
N TYR A 150 -5.79 14.12 -3.23
CA TYR A 150 -4.38 13.80 -3.35
C TYR A 150 -3.77 13.78 -1.95
N PHE A 151 -2.79 12.90 -1.74
CA PHE A 151 -2.00 12.92 -0.52
C PHE A 151 -0.52 12.79 -0.80
N SER A 152 0.27 13.35 0.11
CA SER A 152 1.73 13.22 0.11
C SER A 152 2.20 12.89 1.52
N THR A 153 3.24 12.07 1.62
CA THR A 153 3.91 11.80 2.90
C THR A 153 5.38 11.49 2.67
N SER A 154 6.20 11.75 3.68
CA SER A 154 7.62 11.39 3.67
C SER A 154 8.03 10.94 5.06
N PHE A 155 8.73 9.82 5.13
CA PHE A 155 9.12 9.20 6.39
C PHE A 155 10.33 8.29 6.19
N ASP A 156 11.00 7.97 7.30
CA ASP A 156 12.07 7.00 7.33
C ASP A 156 11.72 5.76 8.15
N LEU A 157 12.32 4.65 7.76
CA LEU A 157 12.22 3.34 8.37
C LEU A 157 13.62 2.87 8.73
N MET A 158 13.75 2.19 9.87
CA MET A 158 14.95 1.44 10.20
C MET A 158 14.64 -0.04 10.04
N LEU A 159 15.40 -0.79 9.25
CA LEU A 159 15.16 -2.23 9.03
C LEU A 159 15.10 -3.01 10.35
N ASP A 160 15.93 -2.64 11.32
CA ASP A 160 15.95 -3.26 12.66
C ASP A 160 14.60 -3.18 13.37
N ASN A 161 13.83 -2.09 13.17
CA ASN A 161 12.48 -1.94 13.75
C ASN A 161 11.47 -2.94 13.17
N PHE A 162 11.82 -3.59 12.06
CA PHE A 162 11.03 -4.61 11.38
C PHE A 162 11.65 -6.00 11.50
N GLN A 163 12.69 -6.19 12.33
CA GLN A 163 13.47 -7.44 12.38
C GLN A 163 13.95 -7.87 10.98
N ALA A 164 14.08 -6.90 10.08
CA ALA A 164 14.51 -7.10 8.72
C ALA A 164 16.03 -7.02 8.69
N SER A 165 16.65 -7.79 7.79
CA SER A 165 18.11 -7.82 7.67
C SER A 165 18.54 -7.27 6.32
N LEU A 166 19.73 -6.67 6.29
CA LEU A 166 20.41 -6.36 5.05
C LEU A 166 21.06 -7.63 4.49
N PRO A 167 21.01 -7.85 3.16
CA PRO A 167 21.82 -8.89 2.55
C PRO A 167 23.30 -8.62 2.81
N VAL A 168 24.08 -9.69 3.02
CA VAL A 168 25.50 -9.62 3.40
C VAL A 168 26.31 -8.76 2.42
N ALA A 169 26.00 -8.84 1.13
CA ALA A 169 26.67 -8.05 0.09
C ALA A 169 26.54 -6.53 0.27
N TYR A 170 25.49 -6.05 0.95
CA TYR A 170 25.19 -4.63 1.13
C TYR A 170 25.51 -4.10 2.54
N LEU A 171 25.87 -4.95 3.50
CA LEU A 171 26.27 -4.53 4.86
C LEU A 171 27.36 -3.45 4.90
N PRO A 172 28.43 -3.48 4.08
CA PRO A 172 29.43 -2.40 4.12
C PRO A 172 28.96 -1.10 3.47
N LEU A 173 27.87 -1.16 2.69
CA LEU A 173 27.39 -0.03 1.88
C LEU A 173 26.20 0.68 2.50
N LEU A 174 25.32 -0.04 3.21
CA LEU A 174 24.03 0.44 3.67
C LEU A 174 23.95 0.49 5.20
N THR A 175 23.30 1.52 5.73
CA THR A 175 23.08 1.69 7.18
C THR A 175 21.86 0.93 7.70
N GLY A 176 20.99 0.48 6.78
CA GLY A 176 19.72 -0.16 7.10
C GLY A 176 18.56 0.82 7.26
N ARG A 177 18.81 2.13 7.10
CA ARG A 177 17.77 3.15 7.05
C ARG A 177 17.21 3.30 5.64
N ILE A 178 15.89 3.40 5.52
CA ILE A 178 15.16 3.54 4.27
C ILE A 178 14.29 4.78 4.36
N PHE A 179 14.36 5.65 3.38
CA PHE A 179 13.47 6.80 3.26
C PHE A 179 12.43 6.52 2.18
N ILE A 180 11.18 6.87 2.47
CA ILE A 180 10.06 6.72 1.55
C ILE A 180 9.37 8.07 1.41
N THR A 181 9.19 8.50 0.17
CA THR A 181 8.43 9.68 -0.20
C THR A 181 7.33 9.28 -1.17
N ILE A 182 6.08 9.46 -0.75
CA ILE A 182 4.91 9.35 -1.62
C ILE A 182 4.54 10.76 -2.05
N ASP A 183 4.57 11.01 -3.36
CA ASP A 183 4.31 12.33 -3.92
C ASP A 183 2.98 12.36 -4.66
N ARG A 184 2.05 13.19 -4.15
CA ARG A 184 0.78 13.57 -4.78
C ARG A 184 0.02 12.35 -5.31
N ALA A 185 -0.06 11.31 -4.49
CA ALA A 185 -0.77 10.10 -4.82
C ALA A 185 -2.29 10.35 -4.83
N ARG A 186 -2.93 9.93 -5.91
CA ARG A 186 -4.34 10.19 -6.19
C ARG A 186 -5.22 9.14 -5.56
N LEU A 187 -6.25 9.59 -4.88
CA LEU A 187 -7.41 8.81 -4.49
C LEU A 187 -8.65 9.27 -5.27
N VAL A 188 -9.41 8.31 -5.78
CA VAL A 188 -10.69 8.53 -6.47
C VAL A 188 -11.84 8.05 -5.58
N ASP A 189 -12.90 8.86 -5.50
CA ASP A 189 -14.20 8.60 -4.86
C ASP A 189 -14.22 8.37 -3.33
N LEU A 190 -14.34 9.47 -2.58
CA LEU A 190 -14.76 9.44 -1.17
C LEU A 190 -16.29 9.31 -1.00
N GLU A 191 -17.08 9.62 -2.03
CA GLU A 191 -18.55 9.55 -1.97
C GLU A 191 -19.09 8.28 -2.66
N PRO A 192 -20.09 7.59 -2.08
CA PRO A 192 -20.93 6.67 -2.84
C PRO A 192 -21.87 7.50 -3.73
N ARG A 193 -21.96 7.14 -5.01
CA ARG A 193 -23.06 7.61 -5.87
C ARG A 193 -24.40 7.07 -5.37
#